data_AF-A0AAW7DQH3-F1
#
_entry.id   AF-A0AAW7DQH3-F1
#
_cell.length_a   1.000
_cell.length_b   1.000
_cell.length_c   1.000
_cell.angle_alpha   90.00
_cell.angle_beta   90.00
_cell.angle_gamma   90.00
#
_symmetry.space_group_name_H-M   'P 1'
#
loop_
_entity.id
_entity.type
_entity.pdbx_description
1 polymer ?
#
loop_
_entity_poly.entity_id
_entity_poly.type
_entity_poly.pdbx_seq_one_letter_code
_entity_poly.pdbx_strand_id
1 'polypeptide(L)'
;MLSTNKLRINDGLLVNRLTRRGSKTRMLTNIILEPQEAFITSIHFVEKIDKYKQVDESSNEWETGNWVVSIENAAKLVNGDIYLHKGQKEPSYIGGIITGFRIVVRDGKEKVIFRFKRTTEHEGITTATEGWGNEQKRVFT
;
A
#
# COMPACT_ATOMS: atom_id res chain seq x y z
N MET A 1 -24.47 -2.85 -47.87
CA MET A 1 -23.20 -3.59 -48.03
C MET A 1 -22.32 -3.29 -46.83
N LEU A 2 -21.97 -4.33 -46.08
CA LEU A 2 -20.99 -4.27 -45.00
C LEU A 2 -19.61 -3.95 -45.59
N SER A 3 -18.90 -3.01 -44.98
CA SER A 3 -17.44 -2.90 -45.14
C SER A 3 -16.84 -2.95 -43.74
N THR A 4 -16.26 -4.10 -43.41
CA THR A 4 -15.49 -4.33 -42.19
C THR A 4 -14.01 -4.21 -42.52
N ASN A 5 -13.39 -3.09 -42.16
CA ASN A 5 -11.94 -3.01 -42.08
C ASN A 5 -11.49 -3.60 -40.73
N LYS A 6 -10.85 -4.76 -40.77
CA LYS A 6 -10.14 -5.34 -39.62
C LYS A 6 -8.73 -4.74 -39.57
N LEU A 7 -8.50 -3.81 -38.65
CA LEU A 7 -7.16 -3.48 -38.18
C LEU A 7 -6.87 -4.33 -36.95
N ARG A 8 -5.87 -5.20 -37.07
CA ARG A 8 -5.36 -6.02 -35.98
C ARG A 8 -4.23 -5.23 -35.32
N ILE A 9 -4.41 -4.82 -34.08
CA ILE A 9 -3.33 -4.30 -33.24
C ILE A 9 -3.49 -4.97 -31.87
N ASN A 10 -2.38 -5.47 -31.33
CA ASN A 10 -2.31 -6.20 -30.06
C ASN A 10 -2.62 -5.26 -28.88
N ASP A 11 -3.25 -5.83 -27.86
CA ASP A 11 -3.43 -5.31 -26.50
C ASP A 11 -4.32 -4.06 -26.34
N GLY A 12 -5.59 -4.29 -26.00
CA GLY A 12 -6.49 -3.26 -25.48
C GLY A 12 -7.92 -3.38 -25.99
N LEU A 13 -8.81 -3.84 -25.12
CA LEU A 13 -10.26 -4.03 -25.25
C LEU A 13 -11.00 -3.12 -26.27
N LEU A 14 -11.73 -3.74 -27.20
CA LEU A 14 -12.78 -3.09 -28.01
C LEU A 14 -14.00 -2.78 -27.13
N VAL A 15 -14.58 -1.59 -27.27
CA VAL A 15 -16.02 -1.39 -26.97
C VAL A 15 -16.74 -0.81 -28.19
N ASN A 16 -17.80 -1.53 -28.58
CA ASN A 16 -18.66 -1.22 -29.71
C ASN A 16 -19.43 0.10 -29.48
N ARG A 17 -19.41 1.00 -30.48
CA ARG A 17 -20.26 2.19 -30.51
C ARG A 17 -21.64 1.82 -31.07
N LEU A 18 -22.67 1.79 -30.21
CA LEU A 18 -24.06 1.87 -30.65
C LEU A 18 -24.46 3.35 -30.79
N THR A 19 -24.72 3.80 -32.02
CA THR A 19 -25.38 5.09 -32.26
C THR A 19 -26.89 4.91 -32.28
N ARG A 20 -27.62 5.54 -31.37
CA ARG A 20 -29.04 5.87 -31.58
C ARG A 20 -29.30 7.34 -31.25
N ARG A 21 -29.99 7.99 -32.19
CA ARG A 21 -30.39 9.40 -32.23
C ARG A 21 -31.24 9.78 -31.02
N GLY A 22 -30.97 10.97 -30.48
CA GLY A 22 -32.00 11.83 -29.87
C GLY A 22 -32.27 11.63 -28.38
N SER A 23 -31.39 12.14 -27.52
CA SER A 23 -31.75 12.82 -26.26
C SER A 23 -30.49 13.27 -25.53
N LYS A 24 -30.48 14.54 -25.08
CA LYS A 24 -29.47 15.25 -24.29
C LYS A 24 -28.21 14.43 -23.94
N THR A 25 -27.15 14.62 -24.72
CA THR A 25 -25.80 14.12 -24.44
C THR A 25 -25.29 14.76 -23.15
N ARG A 26 -25.39 14.05 -22.03
CA ARG A 26 -24.46 14.25 -20.91
C ARG A 26 -23.10 13.79 -21.42
N MET A 27 -22.12 14.69 -21.45
CA MET A 27 -20.74 14.36 -21.81
C MET A 27 -20.28 13.23 -20.89
N LEU A 28 -20.08 12.04 -21.46
CA LEU A 28 -19.31 10.99 -20.80
C LEU A 28 -17.86 11.43 -20.90
N THR A 29 -17.39 12.15 -19.89
CA THR A 29 -15.96 12.32 -19.68
C THR A 29 -15.41 10.93 -19.44
N ASN A 30 -14.73 10.37 -20.45
CA ASN A 30 -13.80 9.28 -20.24
C ASN A 30 -12.74 9.82 -19.29
N ILE A 31 -12.93 9.60 -17.99
CA ILE A 31 -11.87 9.76 -17.01
C ILE A 31 -10.91 8.62 -17.32
N ILE A 32 -9.92 8.92 -18.17
CA ILE A 32 -8.65 8.22 -18.09
C ILE A 32 -8.20 8.55 -16.67
N LEU A 33 -8.37 7.61 -15.74
CA LEU A 33 -7.68 7.70 -14.47
C LEU A 33 -6.21 7.65 -14.85
N GLU A 34 -5.59 8.84 -14.95
CA GLU A 34 -4.14 8.93 -14.92
C GLU A 34 -3.70 8.02 -13.76
N PRO A 35 -2.68 7.15 -13.96
CA PRO A 35 -2.11 6.46 -12.81
C PRO A 35 -1.73 7.58 -11.85
N GLN A 36 -2.46 7.72 -10.73
CA GLN A 36 -2.00 8.57 -9.66
C GLN A 36 -0.59 8.08 -9.41
N GLU A 37 0.39 8.97 -9.58
CA GLU A 37 1.73 8.66 -9.08
C GLU A 37 1.52 8.17 -7.66
N ALA A 38 1.78 6.87 -7.48
CA ALA A 38 1.57 6.23 -6.21
C ALA A 38 2.61 6.88 -5.31
N PHE A 39 2.18 7.86 -4.53
CA PHE A 39 3.03 8.42 -3.49
C PHE A 39 3.47 7.22 -2.67
N ILE A 40 4.75 6.86 -2.76
CA ILE A 40 5.26 5.67 -2.06
C ILE A 40 5.29 6.09 -0.61
N THR A 41 4.23 5.70 0.10
CA THR A 41 4.14 5.91 1.53
C THR A 41 4.81 4.75 2.20
N SER A 42 5.80 5.04 3.02
CA SER A 42 6.44 4.02 3.83
C SER A 42 6.41 4.38 5.30
N ILE A 43 6.43 3.34 6.12
CA ILE A 43 6.57 3.48 7.56
C ILE A 43 7.70 2.58 8.07
N HIS A 44 8.59 3.21 8.82
CA HIS A 44 9.67 2.54 9.54
C HIS A 44 9.31 2.48 11.01
N PHE A 45 9.50 1.31 11.62
CA PHE A 45 9.24 1.04 13.03
C PHE A 45 10.49 0.50 13.72
N VAL A 46 10.71 0.91 14.97
CA VAL A 46 11.73 0.32 15.84
C VAL A 46 11.06 -0.74 16.73
N GLU A 47 11.09 -2.00 16.29
CA GLU A 47 10.50 -3.16 16.98
C GLU A 47 11.58 -3.87 17.80
N LYS A 48 11.64 -3.54 19.10
CA LYS A 48 12.68 -4.05 20.02
C LYS A 48 12.36 -5.41 20.62
N ILE A 49 11.08 -5.81 20.65
CA ILE A 49 10.60 -6.96 21.43
C ILE A 49 10.06 -8.09 20.53
N ASP A 50 10.37 -8.05 19.24
CA ASP A 50 10.02 -9.10 18.26
C ASP A 50 8.55 -9.53 18.32
N LYS A 51 7.64 -8.55 18.48
CA LYS A 51 6.20 -8.81 18.54
C LYS A 51 5.57 -9.05 17.16
N TYR A 52 6.36 -8.95 16.09
CA TYR A 52 5.93 -9.33 14.76
C TYR A 52 5.81 -10.86 14.68
N LYS A 53 4.89 -11.35 13.85
CA LYS A 53 4.64 -12.78 13.73
C LYS A 53 4.12 -13.13 12.34
N GLN A 54 4.47 -14.31 11.87
CA GLN A 54 3.84 -14.86 10.68
C GLN A 54 2.42 -15.28 11.03
N VAL A 55 1.48 -14.92 10.17
CA VAL A 55 0.05 -15.19 10.36
C VAL A 55 -0.53 -16.07 9.27
N ASP A 56 0.17 -16.19 8.14
CA ASP A 56 -0.10 -17.18 7.11
C ASP A 56 1.21 -17.51 6.37
N GLU A 57 1.61 -18.78 6.45
CA GLU A 57 2.84 -19.28 5.83
C GLU A 57 2.71 -19.38 4.31
N SER A 58 1.54 -19.77 3.81
CA SER A 58 1.28 -20.03 2.39
C SER A 58 1.31 -18.77 1.54
N SER A 59 0.83 -17.66 2.10
CA SER A 59 0.81 -16.34 1.45
C SER A 59 1.99 -15.44 1.85
N ASN A 60 2.85 -15.92 2.75
CA ASN A 60 3.95 -15.17 3.36
C ASN A 60 3.48 -13.86 4.00
N GLU A 61 2.38 -13.92 4.75
CA GLU A 61 1.78 -12.77 5.42
C GLU A 61 2.16 -12.73 6.90
N TRP A 62 2.43 -11.51 7.35
CA TRP A 62 2.98 -11.19 8.65
C TRP A 62 2.17 -10.08 9.30
N GLU A 63 2.16 -10.07 10.64
CA GLU A 63 1.66 -8.96 11.44
C GLU A 63 2.82 -8.29 12.18
N THR A 64 2.72 -6.98 12.38
CA THR A 64 3.64 -6.24 13.25
C THR A 64 3.24 -6.29 14.73
N GLY A 65 4.03 -5.66 15.60
CA GLY A 65 3.63 -5.33 16.96
C GLY A 65 2.47 -4.32 17.06
N ASN A 66 2.32 -3.70 18.22
CA ASN A 66 1.19 -2.79 18.52
C ASN A 66 1.65 -1.33 18.48
N TRP A 67 1.19 -0.56 17.48
CA TRP A 67 1.71 0.78 17.21
C TRP A 67 0.72 1.89 17.53
N VAL A 68 1.22 3.05 17.95
CA VAL A 68 0.41 4.27 18.10
C VAL A 68 0.41 5.01 16.77
N VAL A 69 -0.53 4.63 15.91
CA VAL A 69 -0.79 5.27 14.62
C VAL A 69 -2.29 5.58 14.56
N SER A 70 -2.66 6.79 14.12
CA SER A 70 -4.08 7.10 13.94
C SER A 70 -4.66 6.26 12.81
N ILE A 71 -5.94 5.92 12.90
CA ILE A 71 -6.64 5.12 11.90
C ILE A 71 -6.52 5.75 10.50
N GLU A 72 -6.66 7.07 10.41
CA GLU A 72 -6.51 7.81 9.16
C GLU A 72 -5.11 7.63 8.53
N ASN A 73 -4.04 7.70 9.35
CA ASN A 73 -2.69 7.50 8.85
C ASN A 73 -2.41 6.05 8.50
N ALA A 74 -2.96 5.10 9.26
CA ALA A 74 -2.85 3.67 8.94
C ALA A 74 -3.53 3.33 7.61
N ALA A 75 -4.70 3.93 7.33
CA ALA A 75 -5.41 3.75 6.07
C ALA A 75 -4.60 4.27 4.87
N LYS A 76 -3.90 5.40 5.01
CA LYS A 76 -3.04 5.96 3.95
C LYS A 76 -1.81 5.11 3.62
N LEU A 77 -1.41 4.23 4.54
CA LEU A 77 -0.23 3.35 4.39
C LEU A 77 -0.57 2.02 3.71
N VAL A 78 -1.85 1.70 3.48
CA VAL A 78 -2.21 0.45 2.78
C VAL A 78 -1.72 0.51 1.34
N ASN A 79 -1.11 -0.58 0.88
CA ASN A 79 -0.31 -0.70 -0.35
C ASN A 79 1.04 0.05 -0.34
N GLY A 80 1.38 0.70 0.78
CA GLY A 80 2.70 1.25 1.02
C GLY A 80 3.66 0.23 1.63
N ASP A 81 4.89 0.68 1.90
CA ASP A 81 5.95 -0.16 2.44
C ASP A 81 6.01 -0.11 3.96
N ILE A 82 6.39 -1.22 4.58
CA ILE A 82 6.70 -1.29 6.01
C ILE A 82 8.08 -1.88 6.23
N TYR A 83 8.82 -1.27 7.15
CA TYR A 83 10.18 -1.68 7.53
C TYR A 83 10.27 -1.79 9.05
N LEU A 84 10.69 -2.95 9.56
CA LEU A 84 10.94 -3.14 10.98
C LEU A 84 12.45 -3.17 11.24
N HIS A 85 12.87 -2.32 12.17
CA HIS A 85 14.25 -2.11 12.59
C HIS A 85 14.42 -2.49 14.05
N LYS A 86 15.62 -2.88 14.45
CA LYS A 86 15.99 -3.05 15.86
C LYS A 86 16.35 -1.72 16.53
N GLY A 87 16.83 -0.75 15.75
CA GLY A 87 17.15 0.61 16.17
C GLY A 87 16.96 1.61 15.02
N GLN A 88 16.83 2.91 15.34
CA GLN A 88 16.60 3.95 14.34
C GLN A 88 17.72 4.09 13.29
N LYS A 89 18.94 3.65 13.62
CA LYS A 89 20.12 3.67 12.75
C LYS A 89 20.48 2.31 12.17
N GLU A 90 19.70 1.29 12.50
CA GLU A 90 19.97 -0.09 12.09
C GLU A 90 19.20 -0.42 10.81
N PRO A 91 19.74 -1.30 9.96
CA PRO A 91 19.00 -1.79 8.82
C PRO A 91 17.72 -2.51 9.25
N SER A 92 16.72 -2.48 8.39
CA SER A 92 15.51 -3.29 8.58
C SER A 92 15.88 -4.76 8.56
N TYR A 93 15.34 -5.54 9.49
CA TYR A 93 15.53 -6.99 9.54
C TYR A 93 14.38 -7.74 8.86
N ILE A 94 13.23 -7.09 8.70
CA ILE A 94 12.06 -7.59 7.96
C ILE A 94 11.25 -6.40 7.46
N GLY A 95 10.53 -6.60 6.37
CA GLY A 95 9.56 -5.63 5.87
C GLY A 95 8.75 -6.20 4.71
N GLY A 96 7.96 -5.35 4.08
CA GLY A 96 7.22 -5.69 2.87
C GLY A 96 6.09 -4.72 2.58
N ILE A 97 5.11 -5.18 1.80
CA ILE A 97 3.98 -4.35 1.37
C ILE A 97 2.81 -4.52 2.34
N ILE A 98 2.29 -3.41 2.85
CA ILE A 98 1.14 -3.38 3.76
C ILE A 98 -0.11 -3.82 2.99
N THR A 99 -0.74 -4.92 3.40
CA THR A 99 -1.98 -5.43 2.82
C THR A 99 -3.21 -5.00 3.62
N GLY A 100 -3.02 -4.55 4.87
CA GLY A 100 -4.09 -4.01 5.69
C GLY A 100 -3.65 -3.72 7.12
N PHE A 101 -4.61 -3.41 7.98
CA PHE A 101 -4.35 -3.24 9.41
C PHE A 101 -5.61 -3.59 10.21
N ARG A 102 -5.41 -3.86 11.50
CA ARG A 102 -6.49 -4.00 12.48
C ARG A 102 -6.19 -3.18 13.72
N ILE A 103 -7.26 -2.83 14.43
CA ILE A 103 -7.18 -2.04 15.66
C ILE A 103 -7.38 -2.97 16.84
N VAL A 104 -6.60 -2.76 17.89
CA VAL A 104 -6.78 -3.42 19.19
C VAL A 104 -6.79 -2.36 20.29
N VAL A 105 -7.55 -2.61 21.35
CA VAL A 105 -7.51 -1.78 22.55
C VAL A 105 -6.59 -2.46 23.58
N ARG A 106 -5.58 -1.73 24.04
CA ARG A 106 -4.63 -2.15 25.08
C ARG A 106 -4.45 -1.00 26.05
N ASP A 107 -4.63 -1.26 27.34
CA ASP A 107 -4.51 -0.27 28.41
C ASP A 107 -5.38 0.99 28.15
N GLY A 108 -6.60 0.78 27.64
CA GLY A 108 -7.53 1.85 27.28
C GLY A 108 -7.13 2.69 26.07
N LYS A 109 -6.09 2.29 25.31
CA LYS A 109 -5.59 3.00 24.12
C LYS A 109 -5.73 2.14 22.88
N GLU A 110 -6.18 2.75 21.80
CA GLU A 110 -6.17 2.12 20.47
C GLU A 110 -4.73 1.95 19.97
N LYS A 111 -4.46 0.78 19.40
CA LYS A 111 -3.20 0.43 18.77
C LYS A 111 -3.48 -0.20 17.41
N VAL A 112 -2.61 0.08 16.46
CA VAL A 112 -2.66 -0.46 15.11
C VAL A 112 -1.68 -1.62 15.00
N ILE A 113 -2.14 -2.72 14.42
CA ILE A 113 -1.31 -3.84 13.98
C ILE A 113 -1.44 -3.90 12.46
N PHE A 114 -0.32 -3.76 11.76
CA PHE A 114 -0.28 -3.84 10.30
C PHE A 114 -0.14 -5.29 9.88
N ARG A 115 -0.89 -5.69 8.85
CA ARG A 115 -0.66 -6.93 8.10
C ARG A 115 0.08 -6.58 6.82
N PHE A 116 1.09 -7.36 6.50
CA PHE A 116 1.93 -7.11 5.34
C PHE A 116 2.41 -8.42 4.71
N LYS A 117 2.66 -8.39 3.41
CA LYS A 117 3.31 -9.48 2.69
C LYS A 117 4.81 -9.22 2.71
N ARG A 118 5.56 -10.12 3.36
CA ARG A 118 7.02 -9.97 3.47
C ARG A 118 7.67 -10.07 2.10
N THR A 119 8.66 -9.21 1.84
CA THR A 119 9.53 -9.30 0.67
C THR A 119 10.98 -9.05 1.05
N THR A 120 11.91 -9.72 0.38
CA THR A 120 13.35 -9.61 0.66
C THR A 120 13.93 -8.24 0.28
N GLU A 121 13.26 -7.51 -0.60
CA GLU A 121 13.63 -6.15 -1.01
C GLU A 121 13.54 -5.13 0.15
N HIS A 122 12.81 -5.47 1.22
CA HIS A 122 12.63 -4.62 2.38
C HIS A 122 13.57 -4.98 3.55
N GLU A 123 14.52 -5.90 3.34
CA GLU A 123 15.53 -6.29 4.31
C GLU A 123 16.85 -5.59 4.01
N GLY A 124 17.60 -5.22 5.06
CA GLY A 124 18.86 -4.49 4.90
C GLY A 124 18.70 -2.99 4.62
N ILE A 125 17.48 -2.46 4.65
CA ILE A 125 17.20 -1.07 4.28
C ILE A 125 17.42 -0.13 5.47
N THR A 126 18.23 0.91 5.27
CA THR A 126 18.40 2.00 6.22
C THR A 126 17.60 3.22 5.79
N THR A 127 17.16 4.05 6.73
CA THR A 127 16.52 5.34 6.47
C THR A 127 17.31 6.46 7.15
N ALA A 128 17.16 7.68 6.65
CA ALA A 128 17.85 8.84 7.21
C ALA A 128 17.45 9.10 8.68
N THR A 129 18.34 9.70 9.46
CA THR A 129 18.15 9.89 10.89
C THR A 129 17.13 10.97 11.24
N GLU A 130 16.90 11.92 10.35
CA GLU A 130 15.88 12.94 10.50
C GLU A 130 14.47 12.38 10.29
N GLY A 131 13.49 12.98 10.96
CA GLY A 131 12.07 12.61 10.85
C GLY A 131 11.63 11.42 11.70
N TRP A 132 12.53 10.81 12.47
CA TRP A 132 12.15 9.84 13.49
C TRP A 132 11.40 10.51 14.65
N GLY A 133 10.23 9.96 14.98
CA GLY A 133 9.66 10.09 16.32
C GLY A 133 10.32 9.10 17.27
N ASN A 134 9.66 8.79 18.40
CA ASN A 134 10.23 7.89 19.41
C ASN A 134 10.63 6.53 18.82
N GLU A 135 9.71 5.84 18.12
CA GLU A 135 9.92 4.50 17.59
C GLU A 135 9.33 4.31 16.18
N GLN A 136 8.96 5.42 15.51
CA GLN A 136 8.37 5.35 14.18
C GLN A 136 8.75 6.56 13.31
N LYS A 137 8.90 6.35 12.02
CA LYS A 137 9.12 7.36 10.99
C LYS A 137 8.21 7.07 9.80
N ARG A 138 7.57 8.09 9.24
CA ARG A 138 6.79 8.00 8.00
C ARG A 138 7.53 8.77 6.91
N VAL A 139 7.59 8.20 5.71
CA VAL A 139 8.12 8.84 4.52
C VAL A 139 6.98 8.92 3.51
N PHE A 140 6.71 10.12 3.03
CA PHE A 140 5.76 10.37 1.95
C PHE A 140 6.61 10.86 0.78
N THR A 141 6.65 10.05 -0.28
CA THR A 141 7.43 10.32 -1.49
C THR A 141 6.50 10.71 -2.60
#